data_AF-A0A7X2MWE7-F1
#
_entry.id   AF-A0A7X2MWE7-F1
#
_cell.length_a   1.000
_cell.length_b   1.000
_cell.length_c   1.000
_cell.angle_alpha   90.00
_cell.angle_beta   90.00
_cell.angle_gamma   90.00
#
_symmetry.space_group_name_H-M   'P 1'
#
loop_
_entity.id
_entity.type
_entity.pdbx_description
1 polymer ?
#
loop_
_entity_poly.entity_id
_entity_poly.type
_entity_poly.pdbx_seq_one_letter_code
_entity_poly.pdbx_strand_id
1 'polypeptide(L)'
;MIEIGCNSYFTNSLVVDTLSIIIKSICDNEYKNDYVEESILNDIKSDVYIKEVLSSFKLNGLEFLEFLMYIDDFNDFEQFRKIILESDEAEYLYILSGYIVDKTYINQLLNVENGLVSLFNKTEICSSILSFEMIIKNRESIVNRIIDYMKCMVTDSFISNYKNITKSDCKDIEMLSKMLSIKAPLEVSQDIMGKKFYNKGPYNKFVFIHSSFITRKCIRYFKHDQILVYSSLADTMNSEEIANVLRVISDATRF
;
A
#
# COMPACT_ATOMS: atom_id res chain seq x y z
N MET A 1 -17.20 -1.05 4.58
CA MET A 1 -17.22 0.09 3.64
C MET A 1 -18.47 0.93 3.87
N ILE A 2 -18.38 2.24 3.68
CA ILE A 2 -19.48 3.22 3.76
C ILE A 2 -19.65 3.84 2.38
N GLU A 3 -20.86 3.88 1.83
CA GLU A 3 -21.13 4.61 0.60
C GLU A 3 -21.17 6.12 0.88
N ILE A 4 -20.39 6.91 0.15
CA ILE A 4 -20.21 8.36 0.35
C ILE A 4 -20.57 9.19 -0.89
N GLY A 5 -21.03 8.53 -1.95
CA GLY A 5 -21.44 9.14 -3.21
C GLY A 5 -21.74 8.08 -4.26
N CYS A 6 -22.15 8.51 -5.45
CA CYS A 6 -22.49 7.57 -6.54
C CYS A 6 -21.28 6.67 -6.88
N ASN A 7 -21.43 5.37 -6.67
CA ASN A 7 -20.40 4.34 -6.86
C ASN A 7 -19.09 4.63 -6.12
N SER A 8 -19.15 5.39 -5.01
CA SER A 8 -17.99 5.85 -4.25
C SER A 8 -18.09 5.42 -2.80
N TYR A 9 -17.02 4.80 -2.29
CA TYR A 9 -17.00 4.16 -0.99
C TYR A 9 -15.81 4.65 -0.18
N PHE A 10 -16.01 4.78 1.13
CA PHE A 10 -14.97 5.05 2.12
C PHE A 10 -14.76 3.83 3.02
N THR A 11 -13.52 3.59 3.41
CA THR A 11 -13.19 2.56 4.40
C THR A 11 -11.80 2.79 4.97
N ASN A 12 -11.51 2.06 6.05
CA ASN A 12 -10.15 1.77 6.48
C ASN A 12 -9.80 0.33 6.10
N SER A 13 -8.53 -0.04 6.25
CA SER A 13 -8.05 -1.37 5.95
C SER A 13 -6.92 -1.76 6.89
N LEU A 14 -7.17 -2.79 7.70
CA LEU A 14 -6.13 -3.43 8.49
C LEU A 14 -5.00 -3.97 7.59
N VAL A 15 -5.32 -4.51 6.40
CA VAL A 15 -4.30 -5.01 5.45
C VAL A 15 -3.34 -3.88 5.05
N VAL A 16 -3.89 -2.75 4.62
CA VAL A 16 -3.10 -1.58 4.21
C VAL A 16 -2.26 -1.06 5.37
N ASP A 17 -2.87 -0.87 6.54
CA ASP A 17 -2.22 -0.23 7.67
C ASP A 17 -1.12 -1.11 8.26
N THR A 18 -1.39 -2.41 8.46
CA THR A 18 -0.39 -3.35 8.98
C THR A 18 0.76 -3.58 7.98
N LEU A 19 0.48 -3.69 6.67
CA LEU A 19 1.56 -3.75 5.67
C LEU A 19 2.43 -2.50 5.73
N SER A 20 1.81 -1.33 5.86
CA SER A 20 2.53 -0.07 5.92
C SER A 20 3.41 0.04 7.16
N ILE A 21 2.95 -0.47 8.30
CA ILE A 21 3.75 -0.56 9.54
C ILE A 21 4.96 -1.49 9.33
N ILE A 22 4.78 -2.65 8.69
CA ILE A 22 5.88 -3.58 8.38
C ILE A 22 6.93 -2.88 7.52
N ILE A 23 6.50 -2.22 6.44
CA ILE A 23 7.39 -1.50 5.51
C ILE A 23 8.13 -0.37 6.25
N LYS A 24 7.43 0.44 7.06
CA LYS A 24 8.07 1.50 7.87
C LYS A 24 9.12 0.93 8.81
N SER A 25 8.80 -0.14 9.51
CA SER A 25 9.70 -0.80 10.47
C SER A 25 10.97 -1.31 9.80
N ILE A 26 10.87 -1.85 8.59
CA ILE A 26 11.99 -2.39 7.83
C ILE A 26 12.88 -1.29 7.24
N CYS A 27 12.26 -0.23 6.72
CA CYS A 27 12.96 0.88 6.06
C CYS A 27 13.60 1.85 7.07
N ASP A 28 13.05 1.98 8.27
CA ASP A 28 13.51 2.89 9.30
C ASP A 28 13.72 2.14 10.62
N ASN A 29 14.98 1.89 10.97
CA ASN A 29 15.35 1.19 12.20
C ASN A 29 14.93 1.96 13.46
N GLU A 30 14.79 3.29 13.37
CA GLU A 30 14.36 4.15 14.48
C GLU A 30 12.84 4.28 14.55
N TYR A 31 12.10 3.73 13.59
CA TYR A 31 10.65 3.78 13.56
C TYR A 31 10.06 3.19 14.85
N LYS A 32 9.21 3.97 15.49
CA LYS A 32 8.41 3.55 16.65
C LYS A 32 6.94 3.67 16.29
N ASN A 33 6.14 2.77 16.85
CA ASN A 33 4.70 2.79 16.71
C ASN A 33 4.09 2.47 18.07
N ASP A 34 3.54 3.48 18.74
CA ASP A 34 2.97 3.35 20.09
C ASP A 34 1.76 2.41 20.14
N TYR A 35 1.24 1.98 18.99
CA TYR A 35 0.11 1.07 18.89
C TYR A 35 0.52 -0.39 18.74
N VAL A 36 1.80 -0.68 18.45
CA VAL A 36 2.33 -2.03 18.24
C VAL A 36 3.37 -2.34 19.31
N GLU A 37 3.34 -3.56 19.84
CA GLU A 37 4.31 -4.00 20.84
C GLU A 37 5.75 -3.93 20.28
N GLU A 38 6.67 -3.39 21.08
CA GLU A 38 8.06 -3.18 20.68
C GLU A 38 8.78 -4.49 20.30
N SER A 39 8.43 -5.60 20.97
CA SER A 39 8.92 -6.94 20.63
C SER A 39 8.60 -7.33 19.18
N ILE A 40 7.35 -7.09 18.75
CA ILE A 40 6.91 -7.39 17.38
C ILE A 40 7.64 -6.52 16.37
N LEU A 41 7.81 -5.22 16.67
CA LEU A 41 8.57 -4.32 15.80
C LEU A 41 10.03 -4.74 15.68
N ASN A 42 10.64 -5.22 16.77
CA ASN A 42 12.01 -5.73 16.77
C ASN A 42 12.14 -7.04 15.98
N ASP A 43 11.15 -7.92 16.07
CA ASP A 43 11.10 -9.16 15.27
C ASP A 43 10.95 -8.86 13.77
N ILE A 44 10.18 -7.84 13.40
CA ILE A 44 10.07 -7.37 12.00
C ILE A 44 11.40 -6.77 11.54
N LYS A 45 12.01 -5.89 12.34
CA LYS A 45 13.27 -5.20 12.01
C LYS A 45 14.44 -6.16 11.83
N SER A 46 14.47 -7.25 12.61
CA SER A 46 15.53 -8.25 12.57
C SER A 46 15.36 -9.29 11.47
N ASP A 47 14.21 -9.34 10.79
CA ASP A 47 13.97 -10.23 9.66
C ASP A 47 14.63 -9.71 8.38
N VAL A 48 15.91 -10.06 8.25
CA VAL A 48 16.76 -9.69 7.10
C VAL A 48 16.14 -10.20 5.79
N TYR A 49 15.52 -11.38 5.80
CA TYR A 49 14.94 -11.96 4.60
C TYR A 49 13.77 -11.13 4.07
N ILE A 50 12.79 -10.82 4.93
CA ILE A 50 11.66 -9.96 4.53
C ILE A 50 12.12 -8.54 4.22
N LYS A 51 13.13 -8.03 4.94
CA LYS A 51 13.73 -6.73 4.63
C LYS A 51 14.30 -6.67 3.21
N GLU A 52 15.10 -7.66 2.82
CA GLU A 52 15.68 -7.74 1.48
C GLU A 52 14.60 -7.89 0.40
N VAL A 53 13.61 -8.76 0.64
CA VAL A 53 12.47 -8.96 -0.27
C VAL A 53 11.72 -7.64 -0.48
N LEU A 54 11.20 -7.03 0.59
CA LEU A 54 10.36 -5.84 0.48
C LEU A 54 11.15 -4.65 -0.09
N SER A 55 12.39 -4.44 0.35
CA SER A 55 13.23 -3.34 -0.17
C SER A 55 13.64 -3.52 -1.63
N SER A 56 13.51 -4.74 -2.19
CA SER A 56 13.79 -4.98 -3.60
C SER A 56 12.69 -4.50 -4.54
N PHE A 57 11.47 -4.33 -4.03
CA PHE A 57 10.34 -3.82 -4.80
C PHE A 57 10.44 -2.31 -5.04
N LYS A 58 9.92 -1.84 -6.18
CA LYS A 58 9.91 -0.41 -6.56
C LYS A 58 9.13 0.47 -5.58
N LEU A 59 8.12 -0.08 -4.93
CA LEU A 59 7.27 0.56 -3.93
C LEU A 59 7.43 -0.07 -2.54
N ASN A 60 8.57 -0.71 -2.29
CA ASN A 60 8.94 -1.33 -1.02
C ASN A 60 7.93 -2.39 -0.52
N GLY A 61 7.21 -3.06 -1.44
CA GLY A 61 6.22 -4.08 -1.10
C GLY A 61 4.77 -3.61 -1.13
N LEU A 62 4.51 -2.32 -1.35
CA LEU A 62 3.14 -1.81 -1.55
C LEU A 62 2.49 -2.38 -2.84
N GLU A 63 3.26 -3.03 -3.71
CA GLU A 63 2.77 -3.81 -4.85
C GLU A 63 1.84 -4.95 -4.42
N PHE A 64 2.02 -5.53 -3.23
CA PHE A 64 1.11 -6.54 -2.72
C PHE A 64 -0.33 -6.02 -2.55
N LEU A 65 -0.53 -4.71 -2.39
CA LEU A 65 -1.86 -4.13 -2.28
C LEU A 65 -2.61 -4.08 -3.63
N GLU A 66 -1.97 -4.41 -4.77
CA GLU A 66 -2.68 -4.65 -6.03
C GLU A 66 -3.72 -5.78 -5.89
N PHE A 67 -3.47 -6.74 -5.00
CA PHE A 67 -4.40 -7.84 -4.70
C PHE A 67 -5.65 -7.39 -3.95
N LEU A 68 -5.69 -6.16 -3.40
CA LEU A 68 -6.91 -5.61 -2.81
C LEU A 68 -8.04 -5.49 -3.85
N MET A 69 -7.70 -5.44 -5.14
CA MET A 69 -8.66 -5.41 -6.25
C MET A 69 -9.54 -6.68 -6.34
N TYR A 70 -9.21 -7.73 -5.60
CA TYR A 70 -9.89 -9.03 -5.62
C TYR A 70 -10.52 -9.41 -4.28
N ILE A 71 -10.48 -8.53 -3.27
CA ILE A 71 -11.16 -8.73 -1.98
C ILE A 71 -12.29 -7.73 -1.77
N ASP A 72 -13.32 -8.19 -1.08
CA ASP A 72 -14.45 -7.34 -0.66
C ASP A 72 -14.26 -6.83 0.79
N ASP A 73 -13.53 -7.57 1.63
CA ASP A 73 -13.19 -7.16 2.99
C ASP A 73 -11.71 -6.84 3.13
N PHE A 74 -11.38 -5.55 3.16
CA PHE A 74 -10.00 -5.06 3.32
C PHE A 74 -9.41 -5.27 4.72
N ASN A 75 -10.14 -5.93 5.63
CA ASN A 75 -9.67 -6.32 6.95
C ASN A 75 -9.42 -7.83 7.06
N ASP A 76 -9.76 -8.62 6.04
CA ASP A 76 -9.60 -10.07 6.05
C ASP A 76 -8.20 -10.48 5.55
N PHE A 77 -7.30 -10.77 6.50
CA PHE A 77 -5.96 -11.25 6.20
C PHE A 77 -5.94 -12.62 5.52
N GLU A 78 -6.89 -13.50 5.82
CA GLU A 78 -6.95 -14.82 5.18
C GLU A 78 -7.46 -14.73 3.75
N GLN A 79 -8.44 -13.88 3.48
CA GLN A 79 -8.88 -13.63 2.10
C GLN A 79 -7.74 -13.03 1.26
N PHE A 80 -7.03 -12.03 1.82
CA PHE A 80 -5.88 -11.42 1.18
C PHE A 80 -4.78 -12.45 0.89
N ARG A 81 -4.38 -13.23 1.92
CA ARG A 81 -3.43 -14.33 1.79
C ARG A 81 -3.86 -15.34 0.73
N LYS A 82 -5.11 -15.80 0.78
CA LYS A 82 -5.66 -16.82 -0.11
C LYS A 82 -5.56 -16.41 -1.57
N ILE A 83 -5.98 -15.19 -1.92
CA ILE A 83 -5.89 -14.71 -3.31
C ILE A 83 -4.44 -14.63 -3.76
N ILE A 84 -3.56 -14.13 -2.90
CA ILE A 84 -2.14 -14.06 -3.22
C ILE A 84 -1.52 -15.45 -3.32
N LEU A 85 -2.02 -16.52 -2.70
CA LEU A 85 -1.43 -17.87 -2.79
C LEU A 85 -2.08 -18.77 -3.84
N GLU A 86 -3.39 -18.62 -4.09
CA GLU A 86 -4.14 -19.46 -5.02
C GLU A 86 -4.07 -18.97 -6.47
N SER A 87 -3.60 -17.74 -6.71
CA SER A 87 -3.34 -17.26 -8.07
C SER A 87 -2.32 -18.16 -8.78
N ASP A 88 -2.52 -18.49 -10.05
CA ASP A 88 -1.47 -19.13 -10.84
C ASP A 88 -0.26 -18.16 -10.98
N GLU A 89 0.92 -18.67 -11.37
CA GLU A 89 2.13 -17.84 -11.47
C GLU A 89 1.98 -16.65 -12.43
N ALA A 90 1.24 -16.83 -13.53
CA ALA A 90 1.00 -15.76 -14.48
C ALA A 90 0.04 -14.70 -13.96
N GLU A 91 -1.04 -15.10 -13.27
CA GLU A 91 -1.97 -14.20 -12.58
C GLU A 91 -1.25 -13.43 -11.47
N TYR A 92 -0.42 -14.12 -10.68
CA TYR A 92 0.37 -13.50 -9.62
C TYR A 92 1.25 -12.37 -10.18
N LEU A 93 2.01 -12.64 -11.23
CA LEU A 93 2.85 -11.63 -11.89
C LEU A 93 2.03 -10.55 -12.58
N TYR A 94 0.89 -10.92 -13.19
CA TYR A 94 -0.02 -9.97 -13.83
C TYR A 94 -0.53 -8.93 -12.83
N ILE A 95 -1.03 -9.37 -11.68
CA ILE A 95 -1.55 -8.51 -10.62
C ILE A 95 -0.41 -7.70 -9.99
N LEU A 96 0.68 -8.36 -9.59
CA LEU A 96 1.82 -7.72 -8.91
C LEU A 96 2.49 -6.65 -9.79
N SER A 97 2.43 -6.80 -11.12
CA SER A 97 2.91 -5.79 -12.08
C SER A 97 2.01 -4.57 -12.24
N GLY A 98 0.89 -4.49 -11.52
CA GLY A 98 -0.13 -3.46 -11.73
C GLY A 98 -0.74 -3.54 -13.13
N TYR A 99 -0.89 -4.76 -13.66
CA TYR A 99 -1.48 -5.03 -14.98
C TYR A 99 -0.73 -4.41 -16.17
N ILE A 100 0.56 -4.06 -16.00
CA ILE A 100 1.39 -3.44 -17.05
C ILE A 100 1.68 -4.43 -18.18
N VAL A 101 1.87 -5.71 -17.83
CA VAL A 101 2.22 -6.77 -18.79
C VAL A 101 1.03 -7.70 -18.97
N ASP A 102 0.62 -7.96 -20.21
CA ASP A 102 -0.53 -8.83 -20.51
C ASP A 102 -0.34 -10.25 -19.96
N LYS A 103 -1.40 -10.83 -19.37
CA LYS A 103 -1.34 -12.18 -18.78
C LYS A 103 -1.00 -13.26 -19.81
N THR A 104 -1.47 -13.14 -21.06
CA THR A 104 -1.15 -14.08 -22.13
C THR A 104 0.33 -14.03 -22.47
N TYR A 105 0.89 -12.82 -22.54
CA TYR A 105 2.33 -12.63 -22.75
C TYR A 105 3.16 -13.20 -21.59
N ILE A 106 2.71 -13.03 -20.34
CA ILE A 106 3.35 -13.65 -19.17
C ILE A 106 3.37 -15.17 -19.32
N ASN A 107 2.22 -15.78 -19.58
CA ASN A 107 2.11 -17.24 -19.76
C ASN A 107 3.02 -17.78 -20.87
N GLN A 108 3.17 -17.06 -21.97
CA GLN A 108 4.07 -17.45 -23.06
C GLN A 108 5.53 -17.45 -22.60
N LEU A 109 5.94 -16.45 -21.82
CA LEU A 109 7.32 -16.31 -21.38
C LEU A 109 7.70 -17.25 -20.23
N LEU A 110 6.77 -17.68 -19.38
CA LEU A 110 7.08 -18.58 -18.27
C LEU A 110 7.71 -19.92 -18.70
N ASN A 111 7.48 -20.35 -19.95
CA ASN A 111 7.97 -21.62 -20.49
C ASN A 111 9.13 -21.47 -21.49
N VAL A 112 9.66 -20.27 -21.66
CA VAL A 112 10.72 -19.97 -22.64
C VAL A 112 12.05 -19.79 -21.93
N GLU A 113 13.13 -20.28 -22.55
CA GLU A 113 14.49 -20.03 -22.07
C GLU A 113 14.74 -18.51 -21.94
N ASN A 114 15.21 -18.05 -20.77
CA ASN A 114 15.37 -16.63 -20.44
C ASN A 114 14.06 -15.80 -20.40
N GLY A 115 12.89 -16.45 -20.35
CA GLY A 115 11.60 -15.77 -20.26
C GLY A 115 11.46 -14.89 -19.01
N LEU A 116 11.98 -15.33 -17.87
CA LEU A 116 12.00 -14.55 -16.63
C LEU A 116 12.80 -13.24 -16.75
N VAL A 117 13.93 -13.26 -17.47
CA VAL A 117 14.72 -12.04 -17.73
C VAL A 117 13.92 -11.06 -18.60
N SER A 118 13.21 -11.57 -19.59
CA SER A 118 12.34 -10.76 -20.45
C SER A 118 11.17 -10.16 -19.67
N LEU A 119 10.58 -10.92 -18.75
CA LEU A 119 9.53 -10.43 -17.86
C LEU A 119 10.06 -9.36 -16.89
N PHE A 120 11.18 -9.61 -16.22
CA PHE A 120 11.82 -8.64 -15.34
C PHE A 120 12.02 -7.27 -16.01
N ASN A 121 12.58 -7.28 -17.23
CA ASN A 121 12.82 -6.06 -18.01
C ASN A 121 11.53 -5.34 -18.44
N LYS A 122 10.38 -6.01 -18.42
CA LYS A 122 9.08 -5.43 -18.80
C LYS A 122 8.24 -5.00 -17.62
N THR A 123 8.32 -5.70 -16.49
CA THR A 123 7.50 -5.43 -15.32
C THR A 123 8.07 -4.31 -14.45
N GLU A 124 9.41 -4.18 -14.39
CA GLU A 124 10.11 -3.22 -13.51
C GLU A 124 9.65 -3.25 -12.04
N ILE A 125 9.15 -4.41 -11.55
CA ILE A 125 8.63 -4.54 -10.18
C ILE A 125 9.76 -4.54 -9.15
N CYS A 126 10.91 -5.12 -9.52
CA CYS A 126 12.04 -5.31 -8.62
C CYS A 126 13.30 -4.60 -9.12
N SER A 127 14.23 -4.33 -8.21
CA SER A 127 15.53 -3.72 -8.49
C SER A 127 16.56 -4.68 -9.11
N SER A 128 16.36 -5.99 -8.96
CA SER A 128 17.26 -7.01 -9.52
C SER A 128 16.52 -8.25 -10.00
N ILE A 129 17.10 -8.95 -10.98
CA ILE A 129 16.58 -10.23 -11.48
C ILE A 129 16.57 -11.30 -10.39
N LEU A 130 17.57 -11.32 -9.50
CA LEU A 130 17.65 -12.28 -8.39
C LEU A 130 16.48 -12.09 -7.42
N SER A 131 16.15 -10.84 -7.09
CA SER A 131 15.00 -10.52 -6.25
C SER A 131 13.69 -10.91 -6.92
N PHE A 132 13.56 -10.62 -8.23
CA PHE A 132 12.39 -11.00 -9.01
C PHE A 132 12.17 -12.52 -9.01
N GLU A 133 13.21 -13.31 -9.25
CA GLU A 133 13.15 -14.76 -9.15
C GLU A 133 12.80 -15.25 -7.74
N MET A 134 13.38 -14.63 -6.72
CA MET A 134 13.13 -14.98 -5.31
C MET A 134 11.66 -14.79 -4.94
N ILE A 135 11.04 -13.69 -5.37
CA ILE A 135 9.64 -13.39 -5.10
C ILE A 135 8.71 -14.42 -5.73
N ILE A 136 9.04 -14.90 -6.94
CA ILE A 136 8.26 -15.94 -7.63
C ILE A 136 8.44 -17.29 -6.92
N LYS A 137 9.70 -17.74 -6.75
CA LYS A 137 10.02 -19.07 -6.23
C LYS A 137 9.63 -19.25 -4.76
N ASN A 138 9.74 -18.20 -3.96
CA ASN A 138 9.48 -18.24 -2.51
C ASN A 138 8.20 -17.52 -2.11
N ARG A 139 7.28 -17.30 -3.07
CA ARG A 139 6.00 -16.61 -2.89
C ARG A 139 5.27 -17.04 -1.62
N GLU A 140 5.12 -18.35 -1.41
CA GLU A 140 4.39 -18.88 -0.25
C GLU A 140 5.04 -18.46 1.08
N SER A 141 6.36 -18.64 1.19
CA SER A 141 7.12 -18.27 2.39
C SER A 141 7.03 -16.78 2.68
N ILE A 142 7.21 -15.94 1.64
CA ILE A 142 7.15 -14.47 1.76
C ILE A 142 5.76 -14.03 2.24
N VAL A 143 4.70 -14.50 1.58
CA VAL A 143 3.34 -14.10 1.87
C VAL A 143 2.91 -14.57 3.25
N ASN A 144 3.18 -15.83 3.61
CA ASN A 144 2.85 -16.33 4.95
C ASN A 144 3.56 -15.51 6.03
N ARG A 145 4.85 -15.21 5.84
CA ARG A 145 5.63 -14.44 6.81
C ARG A 145 5.09 -13.01 6.99
N ILE A 146 4.72 -12.33 5.90
CA ILE A 146 4.08 -11.00 5.96
C ILE A 146 2.75 -11.08 6.71
N ILE A 147 1.91 -12.07 6.39
CA ILE A 147 0.61 -12.26 7.03
C ILE A 147 0.75 -12.58 8.52
N ASP A 148 1.75 -13.38 8.90
CA ASP A 148 2.03 -13.69 10.30
C ASP A 148 2.37 -12.41 11.08
N TYR A 149 3.20 -11.53 10.52
CA TYR A 149 3.46 -10.22 11.12
C TYR A 149 2.20 -9.36 11.21
N MET A 150 1.37 -9.32 10.16
CA MET A 150 0.10 -8.60 10.19
C MET A 150 -0.79 -9.06 11.34
N LYS A 151 -0.95 -10.38 11.50
CA LYS A 151 -1.75 -10.97 12.58
C LYS A 151 -1.18 -10.69 13.96
N CYS A 152 0.13 -10.84 14.14
CA CYS A 152 0.79 -10.58 15.43
C CYS A 152 0.55 -9.14 15.91
N MET A 153 0.52 -8.16 14.98
CA MET A 153 0.26 -6.76 15.34
C MET A 153 -1.19 -6.49 15.77
N VAL A 154 -2.16 -7.29 15.30
CA VAL A 154 -3.59 -7.07 15.58
C VAL A 154 -3.99 -7.70 16.92
N THR A 155 -3.46 -7.13 17.99
CA THR A 155 -3.85 -7.45 19.37
C THR A 155 -5.12 -6.69 19.77
N ASP A 156 -5.76 -7.07 20.89
CA ASP A 156 -6.89 -6.33 21.44
C ASP A 156 -6.54 -4.86 21.74
N SER A 157 -5.31 -4.61 22.21
CA SER A 157 -4.78 -3.27 22.46
C SER A 157 -4.67 -2.48 21.15
N PHE A 158 -4.09 -3.09 20.12
CA PHE A 158 -4.02 -2.47 18.79
C PHE A 158 -5.42 -2.14 18.27
N ILE A 159 -6.37 -3.08 18.30
CA ILE A 159 -7.74 -2.86 17.83
C ILE A 159 -8.45 -1.73 18.60
N SER A 160 -8.27 -1.68 19.91
CA SER A 160 -8.84 -0.62 20.76
C SER A 160 -8.31 0.76 20.35
N ASN A 161 -7.00 0.87 20.16
CA ASN A 161 -6.35 2.11 19.73
C ASN A 161 -6.68 2.48 18.28
N TYR A 162 -6.69 1.48 17.40
CA TYR A 162 -7.03 1.64 15.99
C TYR A 162 -8.43 2.23 15.82
N LYS A 163 -9.42 1.77 16.60
CA LYS A 163 -10.76 2.38 16.64
C LYS A 163 -10.74 3.86 17.04
N ASN A 164 -9.78 4.31 17.84
CA ASN A 164 -9.66 5.72 18.20
C ASN A 164 -9.00 6.54 17.09
N ILE A 165 -8.03 5.96 16.38
CA ILE A 165 -7.45 6.57 15.16
C ILE A 165 -8.56 6.74 14.11
N THR A 166 -9.34 5.70 13.84
CA THR A 166 -10.39 5.73 12.82
C THR A 166 -11.60 6.57 13.22
N LYS A 167 -11.79 6.94 14.50
CA LYS A 167 -12.81 7.93 14.88
C LYS A 167 -12.52 9.31 14.30
N SER A 168 -11.27 9.62 13.98
CA SER A 168 -10.91 10.87 13.30
C SER A 168 -11.39 10.91 11.84
N ASP A 169 -11.71 9.74 11.27
CA ASP A 169 -12.14 9.59 9.88
C ASP A 169 -13.50 10.19 9.58
N CYS A 170 -14.32 10.50 10.60
CA CYS A 170 -15.56 11.23 10.38
C CYS A 170 -15.33 12.53 9.60
N LYS A 171 -14.21 13.22 9.86
CA LYS A 171 -13.84 14.44 9.12
C LYS A 171 -13.47 14.15 7.68
N ASP A 172 -12.76 13.06 7.43
CA ASP A 172 -12.35 12.66 6.08
C ASP A 172 -13.56 12.19 5.25
N ILE A 173 -14.50 11.47 5.86
CA ILE A 173 -15.78 11.10 5.25
C ILE A 173 -16.59 12.35 4.89
N GLU A 174 -16.72 13.32 5.81
CA GLU A 174 -17.43 14.57 5.56
C GLU A 174 -16.78 15.38 4.42
N MET A 175 -15.45 15.48 4.44
CA MET A 175 -14.67 16.16 3.39
C MET A 175 -14.92 15.49 2.02
N LEU A 176 -14.75 14.17 1.93
CA LEU A 176 -14.93 13.43 0.68
C LEU A 176 -16.37 13.52 0.19
N SER A 177 -17.35 13.35 1.06
CA SER A 177 -18.78 13.46 0.71
C SER A 177 -19.10 14.84 0.13
N LYS A 178 -18.55 15.90 0.74
CA LYS A 178 -18.68 17.27 0.21
C LYS A 178 -18.03 17.40 -1.16
N MET A 179 -16.83 16.88 -1.37
CA MET A 179 -16.16 16.92 -2.68
C MET A 179 -16.95 16.15 -3.75
N LEU A 180 -17.45 14.95 -3.42
CA LEU A 180 -18.23 14.10 -4.32
C LEU A 180 -19.60 14.69 -4.67
N SER A 181 -20.13 15.61 -3.86
CA SER A 181 -21.36 16.34 -4.18
C SER A 181 -21.21 17.34 -5.33
N ILE A 182 -19.97 17.76 -5.64
CA ILE A 182 -19.67 18.80 -6.64
C ILE A 182 -18.74 18.32 -7.76
N LYS A 183 -18.02 17.21 -7.57
CA LYS A 183 -17.01 16.68 -8.50
C LYS A 183 -17.22 15.20 -8.76
N ALA A 184 -16.84 14.74 -9.94
CA ALA A 184 -16.82 13.32 -10.23
C ALA A 184 -15.78 12.59 -9.36
N PRO A 185 -15.98 11.31 -9.00
CA PRO A 185 -15.06 10.57 -8.13
C PRO A 185 -13.61 10.51 -8.63
N LEU A 186 -13.43 10.44 -9.96
CA LEU A 186 -12.11 10.49 -10.59
C LEU A 186 -11.42 11.85 -10.35
N GLU A 187 -12.17 12.95 -10.44
CA GLU A 187 -11.64 14.30 -10.19
C GLU A 187 -11.25 14.47 -8.73
N VAL A 188 -12.06 13.98 -7.79
CA VAL A 188 -11.73 13.96 -6.36
C VAL A 188 -10.42 13.20 -6.13
N SER A 189 -10.26 12.04 -6.79
CA SER A 189 -9.02 11.24 -6.70
C SER A 189 -7.80 11.99 -7.24
N GLN A 190 -7.97 12.71 -8.36
CA GLN A 190 -6.91 13.55 -8.94
C GLN A 190 -6.53 14.71 -8.03
N ASP A 191 -7.50 15.33 -7.36
CA ASP A 191 -7.29 16.42 -6.42
C ASP A 191 -6.48 15.94 -5.20
N ILE A 192 -6.85 14.81 -4.61
CA ILE A 192 -6.12 14.19 -3.49
C ILE A 192 -4.68 13.85 -3.89
N MET A 193 -4.50 13.30 -5.08
CA MET A 193 -3.17 12.96 -5.59
C MET A 193 -2.36 14.17 -6.09
N GLY A 194 -2.98 15.34 -6.27
CA GLY A 194 -2.35 16.54 -6.83
C GLY A 194 -1.90 16.41 -8.29
N LYS A 195 -2.47 15.48 -9.06
CA LYS A 195 -2.08 15.25 -10.48
C LYS A 195 -3.24 14.77 -11.33
N LYS A 196 -3.19 15.10 -12.63
CA LYS A 196 -4.14 14.56 -13.62
C LYS A 196 -3.75 13.14 -14.02
N PHE A 197 -4.75 12.28 -14.22
CA PHE A 197 -4.53 10.90 -14.65
C PHE A 197 -4.64 10.76 -16.15
N TYR A 198 -3.72 9.99 -16.73
CA TYR A 198 -3.83 9.52 -18.11
C TYR A 198 -4.89 8.41 -18.22
N ASN A 199 -4.84 7.40 -17.33
CA ASN A 199 -5.83 6.33 -17.25
C ASN A 199 -7.07 6.80 -16.46
N LYS A 200 -8.18 6.99 -17.19
CA LYS A 200 -9.44 7.57 -16.69
C LYS A 200 -10.60 6.57 -16.52
N GLY A 201 -10.39 5.29 -16.84
CA GLY A 201 -11.44 4.26 -16.76
C GLY A 201 -12.06 3.92 -18.12
N PRO A 202 -13.30 3.39 -18.15
CA PRO A 202 -14.30 3.41 -17.08
C PRO A 202 -13.98 2.51 -15.87
N TYR A 203 -14.32 2.98 -14.67
CA TYR A 203 -14.23 2.20 -13.42
C TYR A 203 -15.64 1.95 -12.88
N ASN A 204 -15.90 0.76 -12.33
CA ASN A 204 -17.21 0.42 -11.77
C ASN A 204 -17.41 1.08 -10.40
N LYS A 205 -16.38 1.06 -9.55
CA LYS A 205 -16.39 1.67 -8.21
C LYS A 205 -15.15 2.51 -7.94
N PHE A 206 -15.29 3.47 -7.04
CA PHE A 206 -14.21 4.27 -6.46
C PHE A 206 -14.14 4.01 -4.96
N VAL A 207 -13.06 3.42 -4.49
CA VAL A 207 -12.84 3.12 -3.07
C VAL A 207 -11.75 4.03 -2.54
N PHE A 208 -12.08 4.82 -1.53
CA PHE A 208 -11.16 5.69 -0.79
C PHE A 208 -10.80 4.98 0.51
N ILE A 209 -9.53 4.59 0.64
CA ILE A 209 -9.00 3.96 1.85
C ILE A 209 -8.16 4.99 2.58
N HIS A 210 -8.61 5.43 3.75
CA HIS A 210 -7.76 6.22 4.64
C HIS A 210 -6.78 5.32 5.37
N SER A 211 -5.51 5.72 5.37
CA SER A 211 -4.44 5.07 6.12
C SER A 211 -3.63 6.11 6.88
N SER A 212 -3.57 5.95 8.20
CA SER A 212 -2.67 6.75 9.06
C SER A 212 -1.23 6.23 9.00
N PHE A 213 -1.03 5.00 8.52
CA PHE A 213 0.24 4.32 8.58
C PHE A 213 0.97 4.24 7.24
N ILE A 214 0.33 4.55 6.12
CA ILE A 214 0.98 4.52 4.80
C ILE A 214 2.24 5.41 4.75
N THR A 215 3.26 4.95 4.04
CA THR A 215 4.56 5.62 3.87
C THR A 215 4.53 6.76 2.84
N ARG A 216 3.47 6.82 2.03
CA ARG A 216 3.29 7.77 0.94
C ARG A 216 2.05 8.61 1.20
N LYS A 217 2.01 9.84 0.68
CA LYS A 217 0.80 10.69 0.74
C LYS A 217 -0.43 9.98 0.19
N CYS A 218 -0.27 9.31 -0.94
CA CYS A 218 -1.29 8.50 -1.57
C CYS A 218 -0.70 7.49 -2.54
N ILE A 219 -1.45 6.44 -2.82
CA ILE A 219 -1.19 5.46 -3.86
C ILE A 219 -2.52 5.02 -4.47
N ARG A 220 -2.53 4.84 -5.79
CA ARG A 220 -3.73 4.49 -6.55
C ARG A 220 -3.52 3.18 -7.27
N TYR A 221 -4.42 2.25 -7.02
CA TYR A 221 -4.56 0.96 -7.70
C TYR A 221 -5.79 1.02 -8.59
N PHE A 222 -5.72 0.47 -9.80
CA PHE A 222 -6.83 0.55 -10.74
C PHE A 222 -6.84 -0.57 -11.77
N LYS A 223 -8.03 -1.12 -12.03
CA LYS A 223 -8.32 -2.06 -13.12
C LYS A 223 -9.78 -1.89 -13.55
N HIS A 224 -10.67 -2.71 -13.00
CA HIS A 224 -12.12 -2.57 -13.16
C HIS A 224 -12.71 -1.59 -12.13
N ASP A 225 -12.11 -1.52 -10.94
CA ASP A 225 -12.39 -0.51 -9.92
C ASP A 225 -11.17 0.42 -9.77
N GLN A 226 -11.31 1.49 -8.99
CA GLN A 226 -10.21 2.33 -8.55
C GLN A 226 -10.16 2.32 -7.02
N ILE A 227 -9.02 1.92 -6.45
CA ILE A 227 -8.73 2.04 -5.02
C ILE A 227 -7.69 3.16 -4.85
N LEU A 228 -8.03 4.18 -4.07
CA LEU A 228 -7.11 5.24 -3.65
C LEU A 228 -6.83 5.09 -2.16
N VAL A 229 -5.62 4.66 -1.82
CA VAL A 229 -5.13 4.71 -0.44
C VAL A 229 -4.48 6.06 -0.22
N TYR A 230 -4.84 6.77 0.84
CA TYR A 230 -4.29 8.10 1.12
C TYR A 230 -4.17 8.35 2.63
N SER A 231 -3.31 9.30 2.97
CA SER A 231 -3.15 9.79 4.34
C SER A 231 -3.42 11.29 4.38
N SER A 232 -4.31 11.73 5.27
CA SER A 232 -4.51 13.14 5.58
C SER A 232 -3.37 13.71 6.45
N LEU A 233 -2.53 12.86 7.06
CA LEU A 233 -1.40 13.26 7.90
C LEU A 233 -0.10 13.52 7.12
N ALA A 234 -0.01 13.03 5.88
CA ALA A 234 1.19 13.14 5.06
C ALA A 234 1.53 14.58 4.61
N ASP A 235 0.68 15.55 4.93
CA ASP A 235 0.88 16.98 4.66
C ASP A 235 1.47 17.75 5.86
N THR A 236 2.03 17.09 6.88
CA THR A 236 2.55 17.81 8.07
C THR A 236 3.93 18.43 7.95
N MET A 237 4.59 18.41 6.78
CA MET A 237 5.70 19.33 6.52
C MET A 237 5.81 19.71 5.04
N ASN A 238 5.25 20.87 4.71
CA ASN A 238 5.57 21.58 3.49
C ASN A 238 7.06 22.01 3.55
N SER A 239 7.81 21.92 2.45
CA SER A 239 9.23 22.33 2.37
C SER A 239 9.50 23.77 2.85
N GLU A 240 8.50 24.64 2.76
CA GLU A 240 8.47 26.01 3.26
C GLU A 240 8.31 26.08 4.80
N GLU A 241 7.56 25.15 5.40
CA GLU A 241 7.47 24.98 6.85
C GLU A 241 8.74 24.33 7.43
N ILE A 242 9.34 23.37 6.73
CA ILE A 242 10.68 22.85 7.05
C ILE A 242 11.71 23.99 6.99
N ALA A 243 11.66 24.82 5.94
CA ALA A 243 12.56 25.97 5.81
C ALA A 243 12.34 27.01 6.93
N ASN A 244 11.10 27.22 7.38
CA ASN A 244 10.80 28.11 8.49
C ASN A 244 11.26 27.54 9.85
N VAL A 245 11.07 26.24 10.09
CA VAL A 245 11.58 25.56 11.30
C VAL A 245 13.11 25.55 11.31
N LEU A 246 13.75 25.26 10.18
CA LEU A 246 15.22 25.34 10.04
C LEU A 246 15.74 26.78 10.20
N ARG A 247 15.01 27.80 9.72
CA ARG A 247 15.34 29.21 9.97
C ARG A 247 15.29 29.54 11.45
N VAL A 248 14.23 29.15 12.15
CA VAL A 248 14.07 29.37 13.60
C VAL A 248 15.17 28.67 14.41
N ILE A 249 15.57 27.45 14.02
CA ILE A 249 16.69 26.73 14.65
C ILE A 249 18.04 27.40 14.31
N SER A 250 18.22 27.91 13.09
CA SER A 250 19.44 28.62 12.70
C SER A 250 19.61 29.97 13.40
N ASP A 251 18.51 30.69 13.67
CA ASP A 251 18.52 31.97 14.38
C ASP A 251 18.76 31.79 15.89
N ALA A 252 18.41 30.64 16.47
CA ALA A 252 18.71 30.31 17.87
C ALA A 252 20.21 30.11 18.17
N THR A 253 21.08 30.12 17.14
CA THR A 253 22.56 30.10 17.30
C THR A 253 23.21 31.48 17.25
N ARG A 254 22.43 32.56 17.30
CA ARG A 254 22.91 33.96 17.30
C ARG A 254 22.88 34.68 18.66
N PHE A 255 22.76 33.94 19.76
CA PHE A 255 22.95 34.49 21.11
C PHE A 255 24.03 33.72 21.86
#